data_AF-A0A960E3Z8-F1
#
_entry.id   AF-A0A960E3Z8-F1
#
_cell.length_a   1.000
_cell.length_b   1.000
_cell.length_c   1.000
_cell.angle_alpha   90.00
_cell.angle_beta   90.00
_cell.angle_gamma   90.00
#
_symmetry.space_group_name_H-M   'P 1'
#
loop_
_entity.id
_entity.type
_entity.pdbx_description
1 polymer ?
#
loop_
_entity_poly.entity_id
_entity_poly.type
_entity_poly.pdbx_seq_one_letter_code
_entity_poly.pdbx_strand_id
1 'polypeptide(L)'
;LDEPGLVGGLRSDLPLPGDQVVDVLSGALAAIEAGAVTGVHVCGPADWRLITQAGPRVLSMPVGAEVTASAGALSAFLERGGWVAWGAVPTDGPLGETNARYWRQLSAQWCELVQNGCDPVLLRRQALVTPVCGLALHDVTQAEHVFVLARELSEKIHDQVTGIRLSVGA
;
A
#
# COMPACT_ATOMS: atom_id res chain seq x y z
N LEU A 1 -5.51 10.28 5.02
CA LEU A 1 -6.68 9.92 5.83
C LEU A 1 -6.43 8.53 6.36
N ASP A 2 -6.45 8.37 7.68
CA ASP A 2 -6.28 7.07 8.31
C ASP A 2 -7.67 6.51 8.58
N GLU A 3 -8.00 5.38 7.94
CA GLU A 3 -9.34 4.79 7.95
C GLU A 3 -9.33 3.38 8.57
N PRO A 4 -8.91 3.21 9.84
CA PRO A 4 -8.91 1.90 10.49
C PRO A 4 -10.33 1.31 10.62
N GLY A 5 -11.38 2.14 10.54
CA GLY A 5 -12.77 1.69 10.52
C GLY A 5 -13.16 0.88 9.28
N LEU A 6 -12.40 0.99 8.18
CA LEU A 6 -12.62 0.25 6.93
C LEU A 6 -11.92 -1.11 6.88
N VAL A 7 -11.18 -1.48 7.94
CA VAL A 7 -10.66 -2.84 8.09
C VAL A 7 -11.84 -3.83 8.14
N GLY A 8 -11.76 -4.87 7.32
CA GLY A 8 -12.83 -5.85 7.10
C GLY A 8 -13.84 -5.46 6.02
N GLY A 9 -13.65 -4.31 5.34
CA GLY A 9 -14.56 -3.83 4.29
C GLY A 9 -15.90 -3.35 4.84
N LEU A 10 -16.97 -3.45 4.04
CA LEU A 10 -18.33 -3.05 4.41
C LEU A 10 -19.00 -4.06 5.35
N ARG A 11 -18.53 -4.08 6.59
CA ARG A 11 -19.11 -4.83 7.72
C ARG A 11 -20.50 -4.30 8.10
N SER A 12 -21.37 -5.19 8.58
CA SER A 12 -22.78 -4.88 8.87
C SER A 12 -23.00 -3.83 9.97
N ASP A 13 -21.96 -3.58 10.76
CA ASP A 13 -21.92 -2.61 11.85
C ASP A 13 -21.21 -1.30 11.48
N LEU A 14 -20.78 -1.13 10.22
CA LEU A 14 -20.45 0.19 9.69
C LEU A 14 -21.76 1.01 9.57
N PRO A 15 -21.79 2.24 10.09
CA PRO A 15 -23.01 3.06 10.07
C PRO A 15 -23.33 3.65 8.70
N LEU A 16 -22.46 3.46 7.70
CA LEU A 16 -22.58 4.06 6.38
C LEU A 16 -22.62 2.97 5.29
N PRO A 17 -23.52 3.09 4.30
CA PRO A 17 -23.45 2.29 3.08
C PRO A 17 -22.23 2.68 2.23
N GLY A 18 -21.83 1.79 1.31
CA GLY A 18 -20.57 1.93 0.57
C GLY A 18 -20.44 3.20 -0.28
N ASP A 19 -21.52 3.65 -0.90
CA ASP A 19 -21.57 4.91 -1.64
C ASP A 19 -21.31 6.12 -0.74
N GLN A 20 -21.90 6.15 0.45
CA GLN A 20 -21.66 7.23 1.42
C GLN A 20 -20.24 7.20 1.98
N VAL A 21 -19.64 6.01 2.16
CA VAL A 21 -18.21 5.91 2.53
C VAL A 21 -17.34 6.54 1.44
N VAL A 22 -17.60 6.23 0.17
CA VAL A 22 -16.87 6.82 -0.97
C VAL A 22 -17.06 8.33 -1.01
N ASP A 23 -18.28 8.83 -0.85
CA ASP A 23 -18.59 10.26 -0.90
C ASP A 23 -17.87 11.04 0.21
N VAL A 24 -17.92 10.53 1.44
CA VAL A 24 -17.24 11.16 2.59
C VAL A 24 -15.73 11.17 2.39
N LEU A 25 -15.16 10.04 1.99
CA LEU A 25 -13.72 9.90 1.80
C LEU A 25 -13.23 10.78 0.63
N SER A 26 -13.95 10.77 -0.49
CA SER A 26 -13.69 11.60 -1.66
C SER A 26 -13.77 13.09 -1.34
N GLY A 27 -14.82 13.52 -0.63
CA GLY A 27 -14.97 14.92 -0.21
C GLY A 27 -13.82 15.39 0.68
N ALA A 28 -13.38 14.55 1.61
CA ALA A 28 -12.24 14.85 2.49
C ALA A 28 -10.91 14.94 1.72
N LEU A 29 -10.67 14.05 0.75
CA LEU A 29 -9.48 14.12 -0.11
C LEU A 29 -9.51 15.37 -1.00
N ALA A 30 -10.63 15.63 -1.67
CA ALA A 30 -10.80 16.77 -2.58
C ALA A 30 -10.60 18.13 -1.90
N ALA A 31 -10.98 18.24 -0.62
CA ALA A 31 -10.83 19.48 0.15
C ALA A 31 -9.38 19.97 0.26
N ILE A 32 -8.39 19.09 0.11
CA ILE A 32 -6.96 19.41 0.27
C ILE A 32 -6.11 19.11 -0.97
N GLU A 33 -6.69 18.51 -2.03
CA GLU A 33 -5.94 18.03 -3.19
C GLU A 33 -5.18 19.15 -3.94
N ALA A 34 -5.69 20.38 -3.93
CA ALA A 34 -5.03 21.52 -4.58
C ALA A 34 -3.67 21.89 -3.96
N GLY A 35 -3.41 21.50 -2.71
CA GLY A 35 -2.21 21.87 -1.97
C GLY A 35 -1.39 20.68 -1.43
N ALA A 36 -1.87 19.45 -1.59
CA ALA A 36 -1.24 18.27 -1.01
C ALA A 36 -1.46 17.01 -1.85
N VAL A 37 -0.51 16.08 -1.76
CA VAL A 37 -0.72 14.71 -2.21
C VAL A 37 -1.64 14.02 -1.21
N THR A 38 -2.78 13.54 -1.69
CA THR A 38 -3.80 12.92 -0.84
C THR A 38 -3.65 11.41 -0.84
N GLY A 39 -3.91 10.79 0.30
CA GLY A 39 -3.80 9.35 0.42
C GLY A 39 -4.68 8.77 1.51
N VAL A 40 -4.90 7.46 1.42
CA VAL A 40 -5.70 6.70 2.38
C VAL A 40 -4.86 5.55 2.91
N HIS A 41 -4.85 5.40 4.23
CA HIS A 41 -4.19 4.32 4.94
C HIS A 41 -5.23 3.44 5.62
N VAL A 42 -5.14 2.13 5.39
CA VAL A 42 -5.90 1.12 6.11
C VAL A 42 -4.93 0.02 6.52
N CYS A 43 -4.85 -0.29 7.82
CA CYS A 43 -3.82 -1.16 8.39
C CYS A 43 -4.13 -2.67 8.33
N GLY A 44 -5.18 -3.08 7.62
CA GLY A 44 -5.64 -4.47 7.52
C GLY A 44 -6.36 -4.78 6.20
N PRO A 45 -6.89 -6.00 6.02
CA PRO A 45 -7.73 -6.36 4.88
C PRO A 45 -8.90 -5.39 4.73
N ALA A 46 -9.21 -4.97 3.50
CA ALA A 46 -10.25 -3.99 3.22
C ALA A 46 -10.83 -4.16 1.81
N ASP A 47 -11.96 -3.50 1.54
CA ASP A 47 -12.48 -3.38 0.18
C ASP A 47 -11.68 -2.31 -0.59
N TRP A 48 -10.59 -2.74 -1.22
CA TRP A 48 -9.74 -1.84 -2.00
C TRP A 48 -10.43 -1.29 -3.25
N ARG A 49 -11.47 -1.95 -3.76
CA ARG A 49 -12.28 -1.41 -4.88
C ARG A 49 -13.01 -0.16 -4.41
N LEU A 50 -13.64 -0.23 -3.24
CA LEU A 50 -14.29 0.92 -2.62
C LEU A 50 -13.29 2.06 -2.35
N ILE A 51 -12.15 1.74 -1.72
CA ILE A 51 -11.17 2.79 -1.34
C ILE A 51 -10.57 3.46 -2.58
N THR A 52 -10.28 2.71 -3.65
CA THR A 52 -9.76 3.27 -4.91
C THR A 52 -10.79 4.17 -5.63
N GLN A 53 -12.09 3.92 -5.45
CA GLN A 53 -13.16 4.76 -6.01
C GLN A 53 -13.21 6.15 -5.37
N ALA A 54 -12.78 6.30 -4.12
CA ALA A 54 -12.69 7.59 -3.44
C ALA A 54 -11.58 8.52 -4.01
N GLY A 55 -10.74 8.02 -4.93
CA GLY A 55 -9.77 8.83 -5.66
C GLY A 55 -8.53 9.32 -4.91
N PRO A 56 -7.93 8.57 -3.96
CA PRO A 56 -6.65 8.97 -3.39
C PRO A 56 -5.53 8.98 -4.43
N ARG A 57 -4.46 9.74 -4.20
CA ARG A 57 -3.22 9.65 -4.99
C ARG A 57 -2.27 8.59 -4.47
N VAL A 58 -2.32 8.29 -3.16
CA VAL A 58 -1.52 7.25 -2.50
C VAL A 58 -2.42 6.31 -1.71
N LEU A 59 -2.25 5.01 -1.89
CA LEU A 59 -2.87 3.98 -1.05
C LEU A 59 -1.81 3.34 -0.16
N SER A 60 -2.03 3.33 1.15
CA SER A 60 -1.19 2.60 2.10
C SER A 60 -1.92 1.35 2.59
N MET A 61 -1.33 0.18 2.31
CA MET A 61 -1.96 -1.11 2.57
C MET A 61 -0.93 -2.17 3.03
N PRO A 62 -1.30 -3.12 3.89
CA PRO A 62 -0.42 -4.23 4.24
C PRO A 62 -0.25 -5.20 3.09
N VAL A 63 0.92 -5.83 3.01
CA VAL A 63 1.12 -6.98 2.13
C VAL A 63 0.21 -8.14 2.58
N GLY A 64 -0.53 -8.75 1.65
CA GLY A 64 -1.44 -9.88 1.92
C GLY A 64 -2.84 -9.49 2.39
N ALA A 65 -3.19 -8.20 2.42
CA ALA A 65 -4.47 -7.69 2.91
C ALA A 65 -5.64 -7.86 1.91
N GLU A 66 -5.83 -9.06 1.33
CA GLU A 66 -6.85 -9.35 0.29
C GLU A 66 -6.74 -8.51 -0.99
N VAL A 67 -5.55 -7.97 -1.25
CA VAL A 67 -5.27 -7.06 -2.39
C VAL A 67 -5.54 -7.75 -3.73
N THR A 68 -5.21 -9.04 -3.85
CA THR A 68 -5.35 -9.82 -5.09
C THR A 68 -6.80 -9.88 -5.60
N ALA A 69 -7.81 -9.92 -4.71
CA ALA A 69 -9.22 -9.89 -5.09
C ALA A 69 -9.64 -8.55 -5.76
N SER A 70 -8.84 -7.51 -5.58
CA SER A 70 -9.04 -6.17 -6.12
C SER A 70 -8.02 -5.81 -7.21
N ALA A 71 -7.31 -6.79 -7.78
CA ALA A 71 -6.25 -6.58 -8.77
C ALA A 71 -6.67 -5.68 -9.95
N GLY A 72 -7.88 -5.87 -10.51
CA GLY A 72 -8.37 -5.01 -11.59
C GLY A 72 -8.55 -3.54 -11.18
N ALA A 73 -9.06 -3.29 -9.97
CA ALA A 73 -9.18 -1.93 -9.44
C ALA A 73 -7.81 -1.31 -9.14
N LEU A 74 -6.87 -2.12 -8.62
CA LEU A 74 -5.50 -1.69 -8.37
C LEU A 74 -4.74 -1.39 -9.68
N SER A 75 -4.91 -2.19 -10.72
CA SER A 75 -4.32 -1.93 -12.05
C SER A 75 -4.80 -0.58 -12.58
N ALA A 76 -6.13 -0.37 -12.60
CA ALA A 76 -6.70 0.89 -13.05
C ALA A 76 -6.22 2.08 -12.19
N PHE A 77 -6.05 1.89 -10.88
CA PHE A 77 -5.49 2.91 -9.99
C PHE A 77 -4.05 3.28 -10.35
N LEU A 78 -3.19 2.28 -10.57
CA LEU A 78 -1.80 2.47 -10.98
C LEU A 78 -1.70 3.14 -12.36
N GLU A 79 -2.52 2.72 -13.33
CA GLU A 79 -2.58 3.30 -14.67
C GLU A 79 -2.95 4.79 -14.67
N ARG A 80 -3.77 5.23 -13.71
CA ARG A 80 -4.09 6.65 -13.49
C ARG A 80 -3.01 7.42 -12.73
N GLY A 81 -1.84 6.81 -12.49
CA GLY A 81 -0.71 7.40 -11.79
C GLY A 81 -0.79 7.33 -10.26
N GLY A 82 -1.66 6.49 -9.70
CA GLY A 82 -1.76 6.28 -8.26
C GLY A 82 -0.56 5.51 -7.70
N TRP A 83 -0.17 5.79 -6.45
CA TRP A 83 0.98 5.15 -5.80
C TRP A 83 0.53 4.21 -4.69
N VAL A 84 1.28 3.13 -4.47
CA VAL A 84 1.03 2.19 -3.37
C VAL A 84 2.19 2.24 -2.38
N ALA A 85 1.88 2.59 -1.13
CA ALA A 85 2.75 2.40 0.01
C ALA A 85 2.49 1.00 0.61
N TRP A 86 3.40 0.08 0.31
CA TRP A 86 3.33 -1.29 0.78
C TRP A 86 3.81 -1.37 2.23
N GLY A 87 2.87 -1.63 3.14
CA GLY A 87 3.11 -2.04 4.52
C GLY A 87 3.76 -3.42 4.54
N ALA A 88 5.05 -3.47 4.26
CA ALA A 88 5.81 -4.71 4.08
C ALA A 88 6.50 -5.16 5.37
N VAL A 89 6.74 -4.23 6.30
CA VAL A 89 7.40 -4.50 7.57
C VAL A 89 6.36 -4.48 8.70
N PRO A 90 6.13 -5.59 9.43
CA PRO A 90 5.25 -5.60 10.59
C PRO A 90 5.71 -4.59 11.65
N THR A 91 4.76 -4.01 12.37
CA THR A 91 5.04 -3.17 13.54
C THR A 91 5.24 -4.00 14.80
N ASP A 92 4.61 -5.17 14.87
CA ASP A 92 4.51 -6.02 16.06
C ASP A 92 5.12 -7.41 15.88
N GLY A 93 5.36 -8.06 17.01
CA GLY A 93 5.93 -9.40 17.08
C GLY A 93 7.45 -9.42 16.89
N PRO A 94 8.06 -10.62 16.96
CA PRO A 94 9.49 -10.76 16.75
C PRO A 94 9.85 -10.44 15.30
N LEU A 95 10.56 -9.33 15.11
CA LEU A 95 11.13 -8.95 13.83
C LEU A 95 12.44 -9.73 13.60
N GLY A 96 12.61 -10.26 12.40
CA GLY A 96 13.89 -10.85 12.02
C GLY A 96 15.00 -9.79 11.90
N GLU A 97 16.25 -10.23 11.92
CA GLU A 97 17.41 -9.36 11.70
C GLU A 97 17.57 -8.91 10.24
N THR A 98 16.90 -9.59 9.30
CA THR A 98 17.06 -9.33 7.87
C THR A 98 15.70 -9.14 7.17
N ASN A 99 15.72 -8.40 6.06
CA ASN A 99 14.53 -8.15 5.25
C ASN A 99 14.08 -9.34 4.36
N ALA A 100 14.82 -10.45 4.33
CA ALA A 100 14.64 -11.52 3.34
C ALA A 100 13.22 -12.11 3.31
N ARG A 101 12.58 -12.26 4.48
CA ARG A 101 11.20 -12.71 4.59
C ARG A 101 10.22 -11.70 3.97
N TYR A 102 10.35 -10.43 4.33
CA TYR A 102 9.46 -9.37 3.88
C TYR A 102 9.59 -9.13 2.37
N TRP A 103 10.82 -9.21 1.85
CA TRP A 103 11.09 -9.16 0.41
C TRP A 103 10.36 -10.29 -0.34
N ARG A 104 10.43 -11.51 0.19
CA ARG A 104 9.74 -12.67 -0.40
C ARG A 104 8.23 -12.48 -0.40
N GLN A 105 7.67 -11.98 0.70
CA GLN A 105 6.23 -11.72 0.82
C GLN A 105 5.76 -10.64 -0.16
N LEU A 106 6.45 -9.50 -0.22
CA LEU A 106 6.14 -8.42 -1.16
C LEU A 106 6.26 -8.88 -2.62
N SER A 107 7.34 -9.60 -2.94
CA SER A 107 7.55 -10.14 -4.29
C SER A 107 6.46 -11.14 -4.69
N ALA A 108 6.06 -12.02 -3.79
CA ALA A 108 4.97 -12.96 -4.04
C ALA A 108 3.63 -12.24 -4.29
N GLN A 109 3.31 -11.24 -3.47
CA GLN A 109 2.11 -10.41 -3.66
C GLN A 109 2.11 -9.72 -5.02
N TRP A 110 3.24 -9.16 -5.47
CA TRP A 110 3.35 -8.57 -6.80
C TRP A 110 3.22 -9.61 -7.91
N CYS A 111 3.80 -10.80 -7.76
CA CYS A 111 3.61 -11.88 -8.73
C CYS A 111 2.14 -12.26 -8.88
N GLU A 112 1.39 -12.39 -7.78
CA GLU A 112 -0.04 -12.64 -7.82
C GLU A 112 -0.80 -11.51 -8.53
N LEU A 113 -0.48 -10.25 -8.25
CA LEU A 113 -1.12 -9.11 -8.90
C LEU A 113 -0.84 -9.07 -10.41
N VAL A 114 0.38 -9.41 -10.83
CA VAL A 114 0.74 -9.53 -12.25
C VAL A 114 -0.03 -10.65 -12.93
N GLN A 115 -0.15 -11.81 -12.27
CA GLN A 115 -0.98 -12.92 -12.79
C GLN A 115 -2.46 -12.54 -12.95
N ASN A 116 -2.91 -11.53 -12.19
CA ASN A 116 -4.27 -10.99 -12.25
C ASN A 116 -4.35 -9.66 -13.04
N GLY A 117 -3.36 -9.36 -13.89
CA GLY A 117 -3.42 -8.31 -14.89
C GLY A 117 -2.78 -6.97 -14.53
N CYS A 118 -2.15 -6.83 -13.36
CA CYS A 118 -1.40 -5.61 -13.03
C CYS A 118 -0.09 -5.52 -13.82
N ASP A 119 0.28 -4.32 -14.24
CA ASP A 119 1.57 -4.07 -14.89
C ASP A 119 2.75 -4.26 -13.90
N PRO A 120 3.71 -5.18 -14.18
CA PRO A 120 4.84 -5.45 -13.31
C PRO A 120 5.81 -4.27 -13.12
N VAL A 121 5.88 -3.37 -14.10
CA VAL A 121 6.70 -2.15 -14.06
C VAL A 121 6.02 -1.10 -13.20
N LEU A 122 4.71 -0.87 -13.36
CA LEU A 122 3.98 0.11 -12.54
C LEU A 122 3.98 -0.28 -11.05
N LEU A 123 3.77 -1.56 -10.75
CA LEU A 123 3.82 -2.09 -9.38
C LEU A 123 5.12 -1.76 -8.63
N ARG A 124 6.24 -1.63 -9.36
CA ARG A 124 7.56 -1.31 -8.80
C ARG A 124 7.88 0.18 -8.87
N ARG A 125 7.53 0.85 -9.98
CA ARG A 125 7.83 2.27 -10.19
C ARG A 125 6.98 3.20 -9.33
N GLN A 126 5.77 2.78 -8.98
CA GLN A 126 4.81 3.53 -8.17
C GLN A 126 4.67 2.92 -6.77
N ALA A 127 5.76 2.34 -6.24
CA ALA A 127 5.81 1.75 -4.92
C ALA A 127 6.56 2.64 -3.92
N LEU A 128 6.03 2.70 -2.71
CA LEU A 128 6.74 3.09 -1.48
C LEU A 128 6.78 1.87 -0.56
N VAL A 129 7.75 1.81 0.35
CA VAL A 129 7.82 0.80 1.41
C VAL A 129 7.58 1.48 2.74
N THR A 130 6.66 0.93 3.52
CA THR A 130 6.34 1.43 4.86
C THR A 130 6.26 0.30 5.87
N PRO A 131 6.29 0.62 7.17
CA PRO A 131 5.70 -0.23 8.19
C PRO A 131 4.21 -0.46 7.91
N VAL A 132 3.63 -1.52 8.48
CA VAL A 132 2.21 -1.85 8.33
C VAL A 132 1.29 -0.79 8.96
N CYS A 133 1.73 -0.14 10.05
CA CYS A 133 0.95 0.86 10.78
C CYS A 133 1.90 1.85 11.49
N GLY A 134 1.35 2.75 12.30
CA GLY A 134 2.13 3.65 13.15
C GLY A 134 2.91 2.91 14.24
N LEU A 135 4.02 3.53 14.69
CA LEU A 135 4.93 2.99 15.70
C LEU A 135 4.79 3.70 17.06
N ALA A 136 3.67 4.38 17.31
CA ALA A 136 3.49 5.23 18.49
C ALA A 136 3.51 4.46 19.82
N LEU A 137 3.33 3.14 19.79
CA LEU A 137 3.28 2.26 20.95
C LEU A 137 4.57 1.44 21.12
N HIS A 138 5.61 1.73 20.35
CA HIS A 138 6.88 1.02 20.35
C HIS A 138 8.00 1.88 20.93
N ASP A 139 9.02 1.23 21.49
CA ASP A 139 10.22 1.95 21.89
C ASP A 139 11.06 2.38 20.68
N VAL A 140 12.03 3.27 20.93
CA VAL A 140 12.89 3.83 19.88
C VAL A 140 13.70 2.74 19.18
N THR A 141 14.18 1.73 19.91
CA THR A 141 15.00 0.66 19.34
C THR A 141 14.19 -0.20 18.37
N GLN A 142 12.96 -0.55 18.71
CA GLN A 142 12.07 -1.27 17.79
C GLN A 142 11.69 -0.41 16.59
N ALA A 143 11.40 0.88 16.80
CA ALA A 143 11.09 1.79 15.70
C ALA A 143 12.26 1.94 14.72
N GLU A 144 13.49 2.12 15.23
CA GLU A 144 14.72 2.15 14.43
C GLU A 144 14.90 0.86 13.63
N HIS A 145 14.73 -0.30 14.25
CA HIS A 145 14.86 -1.59 13.58
C HIS A 145 13.84 -1.76 12.45
N VAL A 146 12.58 -1.37 12.68
CA VAL A 146 11.53 -1.37 11.64
C VAL A 146 11.93 -0.50 10.46
N PHE A 147 12.44 0.71 10.70
CA PHE A 147 12.86 1.61 9.63
C PHE A 147 14.12 1.15 8.89
N VAL A 148 15.05 0.47 9.56
CA VAL A 148 16.19 -0.19 8.89
C VAL A 148 15.68 -1.23 7.89
N LEU A 149 14.79 -2.12 8.31
CA LEU A 149 14.21 -3.15 7.44
C LEU A 149 13.43 -2.53 6.27
N ALA A 150 12.64 -1.48 6.51
CA ALA A 150 11.88 -0.78 5.47
C ALA A 150 12.81 -0.11 4.44
N ARG A 151 13.90 0.52 4.90
CA ARG A 151 14.91 1.13 4.04
C ARG A 151 15.58 0.10 3.14
N GLU A 152 16.03 -1.02 3.69
CA GLU A 152 16.70 -2.07 2.91
C GLU A 152 15.77 -2.65 1.83
N LEU A 153 14.49 -2.81 2.12
CA LEU A 153 13.49 -3.21 1.12
C LEU A 153 13.35 -2.14 0.03
N SER A 154 13.27 -0.86 0.41
CA SER A 154 13.20 0.26 -0.54
C SER A 154 14.42 0.31 -1.47
N GLU A 155 15.62 0.06 -0.96
CA GLU A 155 16.85 -0.02 -1.73
C GLU A 155 16.78 -1.13 -2.78
N LYS A 156 16.31 -2.34 -2.41
CA LYS A 156 16.11 -3.44 -3.37
C LYS A 156 15.13 -3.08 -4.50
N ILE A 157 14.05 -2.37 -4.18
CA ILE A 157 13.07 -1.93 -5.20
C ILE A 157 13.73 -0.92 -6.13
N HIS A 158 14.46 0.05 -5.58
CA HIS A 158 15.18 1.06 -6.35
C HIS A 158 16.14 0.41 -7.36
N ASP A 159 16.93 -0.56 -6.92
CA ASP A 159 17.86 -1.30 -7.80
C ASP A 159 17.13 -2.01 -8.94
N GLN A 160 16.00 -2.67 -8.65
CA GLN A 160 15.18 -3.32 -9.68
C GLN A 160 14.62 -2.32 -10.70
N VAL A 161 14.11 -1.17 -10.24
CA VAL A 161 13.55 -0.14 -11.12
C VAL A 161 14.63 0.48 -12.01
N THR A 162 15.81 0.73 -11.45
CA THR A 162 16.96 1.26 -12.20
C THR A 162 17.46 0.25 -13.23
N GLY A 163 17.53 -1.04 -12.89
CA GLY A 163 17.86 -2.12 -13.83
C GLY A 163 16.89 -2.21 -15.01
N ILE A 164 15.57 -2.08 -14.76
CA ILE A 164 14.54 -2.07 -15.82
C ILE A 164 14.72 -0.90 -16.80
N ARG A 165 15.14 0.29 -16.31
CA ARG A 165 15.38 1.46 -17.17
C ARG A 165 16.51 1.22 -18.16
N LEU A 166 17.57 0.54 -17.73
CA LEU A 166 18.74 0.26 -18.57
C LEU A 166 18.44 -0.79 -19.65
N SER A 167 17.56 -1.76 -19.38
CA SER A 167 17.19 -2.81 -20.35
C SER A 167 16.17 -2.39 -21.41
N VAL A 168 15.38 -1.34 -21.16
CA VAL A 168 14.36 -0.83 -22.12
C VAL A 168 14.93 0.30 -23.01
N GLY A 169 16.07 0.89 -22.64
CA GLY A 169 16.76 1.92 -23.40
C GLY A 169 17.88 1.44 -24.32
N ALA A 170 18.07 0.12 -24.47
CA ALA A 170 19.03 -0.53 -25.36
C ALA A 170 18.27 -1.31 -26.46
#